data_AF-A0A1F8SBH3-F1
#
_entry.id   AF-A0A1F8SBH3-F1
#
_cell.length_a   1.000
_cell.length_b   1.000
_cell.length_c   1.000
_cell.angle_alpha   90.00
_cell.angle_beta   90.00
_cell.angle_gamma   90.00
#
_symmetry.space_group_name_H-M   'P 1'
#
loop_
_entity.id
_entity.type
_entity.pdbx_description
1 polymer ?
#
loop_
_entity_poly.entity_id
_entity_poly.type
_entity_poly.pdbx_seq_one_letter_code
_entity_poly.pdbx_strand_id
1 'polypeptide(L)'
;YRAGGGVPALFAVHRDQSGTARARVLAYGRAIGSTRAGILETTFAEETETDLFGEQAVLCGGTAALVKMAFETLVEAGYQPELAYFETMHELKLIVDLMYRGGLNFMRFSVSDTAEFGDYVSGPRIIDDHVRATMHDVLREIQDGTFAARWIAESESGRAEFERLRAADRDHLIERVGARLRSQMPFLDPVEVHAGQAQAAATTPGAAR
;
A
#
# COMPACT_ATOMS: atom_id res chain seq x y z
N TYR A 1 -12.02 -11.33 7.71
CA TYR A 1 -13.10 -11.82 8.61
C TYR A 1 -13.90 -12.98 8.03
N ARG A 2 -14.63 -12.80 6.90
CA ARG A 2 -15.51 -13.85 6.33
C ARG A 2 -14.77 -15.15 5.97
N ALA A 3 -13.55 -15.05 5.46
CA ALA A 3 -12.67 -16.19 5.17
C ALA A 3 -12.00 -16.82 6.41
N GLY A 4 -12.54 -16.61 7.61
CA GLY A 4 -12.01 -17.18 8.86
C GLY A 4 -10.82 -16.41 9.46
N GLY A 5 -9.99 -15.74 8.65
CA GLY A 5 -8.86 -14.93 9.13
C GLY A 5 -9.24 -13.58 9.77
N GLY A 6 -8.22 -12.86 10.25
CA GLY A 6 -8.28 -11.48 10.76
C GLY A 6 -7.12 -10.65 10.21
N VAL A 7 -7.14 -9.34 10.44
CA VAL A 7 -6.03 -8.43 10.14
C VAL A 7 -5.44 -7.97 11.48
N PRO A 8 -4.10 -7.94 11.64
CA PRO A 8 -3.49 -7.38 12.84
C PRO A 8 -4.03 -5.97 13.10
N ALA A 9 -4.18 -5.61 14.37
CA ALA A 9 -4.59 -4.27 14.74
C ALA A 9 -3.76 -3.73 15.89
N LEU A 10 -3.65 -2.42 15.95
CA LEU A 10 -3.15 -1.70 17.10
C LEU A 10 -4.33 -1.21 17.94
N PHE A 11 -4.12 -1.01 19.24
CA PHE A 11 -5.04 -0.24 20.06
C PHE A 11 -4.30 0.70 21.00
N ALA A 12 -4.90 1.84 21.27
CA ALA A 12 -4.41 2.81 22.24
C ALA A 12 -5.55 3.32 23.13
N VAL A 13 -5.23 3.68 24.37
CA VAL A 13 -6.15 4.35 25.30
C VAL A 13 -5.53 5.68 25.71
N HIS A 14 -6.03 6.80 25.18
CA HIS A 14 -5.55 8.13 25.56
C HIS A 14 -6.09 8.58 26.92
N ARG A 15 -7.35 8.24 27.22
CA ARG A 15 -8.02 8.58 28.48
C ARG A 15 -8.99 7.49 28.87
N ASP A 16 -8.95 7.06 30.14
CA ASP A 16 -9.92 6.10 30.69
C ASP A 16 -10.60 6.65 31.95
N GLN A 17 -11.71 7.37 31.76
CA GLN A 17 -12.54 7.84 32.88
C GLN A 17 -13.39 6.72 33.50
N SER A 18 -13.57 5.61 32.76
CA SER A 18 -14.50 4.54 33.14
C SER A 18 -13.83 3.39 33.90
N GLY A 19 -12.49 3.32 33.85
CA GLY A 19 -11.71 2.16 34.30
C GLY A 19 -11.89 0.91 33.43
N THR A 20 -12.53 1.02 32.26
CA THR A 20 -12.90 -0.12 31.39
C THR A 20 -12.52 0.07 29.93
N ALA A 21 -11.81 1.16 29.57
CA ALA A 21 -11.52 1.48 28.16
C ALA A 21 -10.74 0.36 27.48
N ARG A 22 -9.72 -0.19 28.16
CA ARG A 22 -8.91 -1.30 27.65
C ARG A 22 -9.73 -2.56 27.38
N ALA A 23 -10.63 -2.92 28.29
CA ALA A 23 -11.50 -4.08 28.11
C ALA A 23 -12.46 -3.87 26.93
N ARG A 24 -13.01 -2.66 26.78
CA ARG A 24 -13.92 -2.32 25.68
C ARG A 24 -13.25 -2.35 24.31
N VAL A 25 -12.05 -1.77 24.17
CA VAL A 25 -11.34 -1.76 22.88
C VAL A 25 -10.88 -3.16 22.48
N LEU A 26 -10.47 -4.01 23.42
CA LEU A 26 -10.18 -5.42 23.14
C LEU A 26 -11.43 -6.21 22.74
N ALA A 27 -12.57 -5.95 23.38
CA ALA A 27 -13.85 -6.54 22.97
C ALA A 27 -14.26 -6.10 21.55
N TYR A 28 -14.04 -4.82 21.21
CA TYR A 28 -14.25 -4.29 19.87
C TYR A 28 -13.33 -4.99 18.85
N GLY A 29 -12.03 -5.06 19.14
CA GLY A 29 -11.04 -5.77 18.31
C GLY A 29 -11.40 -7.23 18.07
N ARG A 30 -11.99 -7.91 19.06
CA ARG A 30 -12.52 -9.27 18.90
C ARG A 30 -13.74 -9.31 17.99
N ALA A 31 -14.67 -8.36 18.13
CA ALA A 31 -15.89 -8.29 17.33
C ALA A 31 -15.58 -8.11 15.83
N ILE A 32 -14.58 -7.29 15.50
CA ILE A 32 -14.11 -7.10 14.11
C ILE A 32 -13.13 -8.20 13.64
N GLY A 33 -12.72 -9.09 14.53
CA GLY A 33 -11.89 -10.27 14.25
C GLY A 33 -10.38 -10.05 14.24
N SER A 34 -9.88 -8.88 14.65
CA SER A 34 -8.43 -8.59 14.71
C SER A 34 -7.70 -9.49 15.69
N THR A 35 -8.35 -9.94 16.77
CA THR A 35 -7.76 -10.90 17.73
C THR A 35 -7.40 -12.26 17.13
N ARG A 36 -7.87 -12.58 15.90
CA ARG A 36 -7.50 -13.81 15.20
C ARG A 36 -6.09 -13.74 14.61
N ALA A 37 -5.62 -12.54 14.27
CA ALA A 37 -4.28 -12.30 13.76
C ALA A 37 -3.33 -11.78 14.86
N GLY A 38 -3.87 -11.00 15.80
CA GLY A 38 -3.12 -10.40 16.90
C GLY A 38 -3.52 -8.95 17.09
N ILE A 39 -3.50 -8.50 18.35
CA ILE A 39 -3.70 -7.10 18.69
C ILE A 39 -2.53 -6.66 19.56
N LEU A 40 -1.91 -5.53 19.21
CA LEU A 40 -0.80 -4.95 19.95
C LEU A 40 -1.22 -3.61 20.58
N GLU A 41 -0.81 -3.38 21.82
CA GLU A 41 -1.02 -2.10 22.52
C GLU A 41 0.02 -1.08 22.08
N THR A 42 -0.41 0.15 21.81
CA THR A 42 0.43 1.28 21.36
C THR A 42 -0.08 2.59 21.99
N THR A 43 0.48 3.72 21.57
CA THR A 43 0.01 5.08 21.89
C THR A 43 -0.60 5.75 20.65
N PHE A 44 -1.40 6.79 20.86
CA PHE A 44 -1.93 7.58 19.73
C PHE A 44 -0.80 8.21 18.90
N ALA A 45 0.29 8.66 19.53
CA ALA A 45 1.43 9.23 18.82
C ALA A 45 2.15 8.18 17.96
N GLU A 46 2.51 7.03 18.54
CA GLU A 46 3.19 5.96 17.81
C GLU A 46 2.33 5.43 16.65
N GLU A 47 1.04 5.20 16.87
CA GLU A 47 0.14 4.75 15.81
C GLU A 47 0.05 5.76 14.67
N THR A 48 -0.24 7.03 14.98
CA THR A 48 -0.42 8.05 13.95
C THR A 48 0.87 8.33 13.19
N GLU A 49 2.01 8.41 13.87
CA GLU A 49 3.31 8.65 13.22
C GLU A 49 3.74 7.47 12.32
N THR A 50 3.58 6.24 12.81
CA THR A 50 4.02 5.05 12.07
C THR A 50 3.08 4.67 10.93
N ASP A 51 1.77 4.87 11.10
CA ASP A 51 0.77 4.65 10.05
C ASP A 51 1.00 5.61 8.88
N LEU A 52 1.05 6.92 9.16
CA LEU A 52 1.33 7.96 8.16
C LEU A 52 2.67 7.75 7.45
N PHE A 53 3.71 7.35 8.19
CA PHE A 53 5.01 7.05 7.60
C PHE A 53 4.94 5.82 6.70
N GLY A 54 4.30 4.74 7.17
CA GLY A 54 4.16 3.49 6.44
C GLY A 54 3.47 3.68 5.10
N GLU A 55 2.34 4.39 5.06
CA GLU A 55 1.60 4.65 3.82
C GLU A 55 2.35 5.58 2.86
N GLN A 56 3.01 6.62 3.35
CA GLN A 56 3.74 7.56 2.50
C GLN A 56 5.02 6.95 1.94
N ALA A 57 5.83 6.31 2.78
CA ALA A 57 7.16 5.84 2.40
C ALA A 57 7.17 4.47 1.71
N VAL A 58 6.21 3.58 2.01
CA VAL A 58 6.26 2.19 1.54
C VAL A 58 4.94 1.72 0.94
N LEU A 59 3.86 1.65 1.72
CA LEU A 59 2.67 0.87 1.39
C LEU A 59 1.86 1.48 0.24
N CYS A 60 1.84 2.81 0.13
CA CYS A 60 1.16 3.53 -0.94
C CYS A 60 2.18 4.29 -1.80
N GLY A 61 2.75 5.38 -1.27
CA GLY A 61 3.59 6.31 -2.04
C GLY A 61 4.82 5.62 -2.66
N GLY A 62 5.65 4.97 -1.83
CA GLY A 62 6.87 4.31 -2.28
C GLY A 62 6.62 3.20 -3.31
N THR A 63 5.71 2.28 -3.01
CA THR A 63 5.40 1.15 -3.91
C THR A 63 4.78 1.63 -5.23
N ALA A 64 3.79 2.53 -5.18
CA ALA A 64 3.15 3.03 -6.41
C ALA A 64 4.15 3.80 -7.29
N ALA A 65 5.04 4.61 -6.69
CA ALA A 65 6.08 5.32 -7.43
C ALA A 65 7.08 4.35 -8.07
N LEU A 66 7.58 3.36 -7.33
CA LEU A 66 8.54 2.37 -7.84
C LEU A 66 7.97 1.59 -9.02
N VAL A 67 6.71 1.13 -8.91
CA VAL A 67 6.01 0.41 -9.99
C VAL A 67 5.85 1.29 -11.23
N LYS A 68 5.40 2.54 -11.07
CA LYS A 68 5.24 3.47 -12.20
C LYS A 68 6.58 3.74 -12.90
N MET A 69 7.63 4.09 -12.16
CA MET A 69 8.94 4.38 -12.74
C MET A 69 9.54 3.15 -13.44
N ALA A 70 9.40 1.95 -12.86
CA ALA A 70 9.86 0.72 -13.49
C ALA A 70 9.09 0.42 -14.79
N PHE A 71 7.76 0.58 -14.76
CA PHE A 71 6.91 0.42 -15.93
C PHE A 71 7.27 1.41 -17.05
N GLU A 72 7.38 2.70 -16.72
CA GLU A 72 7.77 3.78 -17.64
C GLU A 72 9.14 3.50 -18.25
N THR A 73 10.13 3.11 -17.44
CA THR A 73 11.48 2.77 -17.91
C THR A 73 11.46 1.69 -18.99
N LEU A 74 10.65 0.64 -18.82
CA LEU A 74 10.54 -0.42 -19.83
C LEU A 74 9.81 0.05 -21.09
N VAL A 75 8.72 0.80 -20.94
CA VAL A 75 7.95 1.31 -22.09
C VAL A 75 8.77 2.31 -22.90
N GLU A 76 9.49 3.21 -22.24
CA GLU A 76 10.38 4.19 -22.88
C GLU A 76 11.55 3.53 -23.61
N ALA A 77 12.04 2.38 -23.11
CA ALA A 77 13.03 1.55 -23.78
C ALA A 77 12.46 0.77 -24.99
N GLY A 78 11.16 0.88 -25.28
CA GLY A 78 10.51 0.27 -26.43
C GLY A 78 9.95 -1.14 -26.20
N TYR A 79 9.90 -1.60 -24.95
CA TYR A 79 9.25 -2.87 -24.61
C TYR A 79 7.71 -2.74 -24.67
N GLN A 80 7.04 -3.88 -24.88
CA GLN A 80 5.58 -3.92 -24.93
C GLN A 80 4.98 -3.50 -23.57
N PRO A 81 4.02 -2.56 -23.52
CA PRO A 81 3.39 -2.15 -22.26
C PRO A 81 2.76 -3.31 -21.49
N GLU A 82 2.22 -4.31 -22.18
CA GLU A 82 1.64 -5.50 -21.55
C GLU A 82 2.70 -6.31 -20.79
N LEU A 83 3.88 -6.51 -21.39
CA LEU A 83 4.99 -7.20 -20.74
C LEU A 83 5.53 -6.37 -19.57
N ALA A 84 5.71 -5.05 -19.76
CA ALA A 84 6.14 -4.16 -18.68
C ALA A 84 5.18 -4.22 -17.48
N TYR A 85 3.87 -4.29 -17.72
CA TYR A 85 2.88 -4.44 -16.65
C TYR A 85 3.03 -5.75 -15.88
N PHE A 86 3.27 -6.87 -16.59
CA PHE A 86 3.47 -8.16 -15.93
C PHE A 86 4.68 -8.12 -15.00
N GLU A 87 5.83 -7.69 -15.52
CA GLU A 87 7.11 -7.66 -14.82
C GLU A 87 7.12 -6.69 -13.63
N THR A 88 6.46 -5.54 -13.74
CA THR A 88 6.62 -4.44 -12.77
C THR A 88 5.45 -4.28 -11.81
N MET A 89 4.28 -4.85 -12.10
CA MET A 89 3.07 -4.69 -11.29
C MET A 89 2.44 -6.04 -10.93
N HIS A 90 2.17 -6.91 -11.91
CA HIS A 90 1.48 -8.18 -11.65
C HIS A 90 2.32 -9.13 -10.78
N GLU A 91 3.60 -9.31 -11.11
CA GLU A 91 4.47 -10.23 -10.39
C GLU A 91 4.86 -9.74 -8.99
N LEU A 92 4.75 -8.44 -8.71
CA LEU A 92 5.01 -7.89 -7.38
C LEU A 92 4.13 -8.55 -6.30
N LYS A 93 2.88 -8.90 -6.63
CA LYS A 93 1.98 -9.68 -5.77
C LYS A 93 2.64 -10.99 -5.30
N LEU A 94 3.28 -11.71 -6.22
CA LEU A 94 3.88 -13.02 -5.95
C LEU A 94 5.09 -12.89 -5.02
N ILE A 95 5.94 -11.89 -5.28
CA ILE A 95 7.11 -11.59 -4.42
C ILE A 95 6.65 -11.19 -3.02
N VAL A 96 5.67 -10.29 -2.91
CA VAL A 96 5.12 -9.85 -1.62
C VAL A 96 4.43 -11.00 -0.88
N ASP A 97 3.75 -11.91 -1.58
CA ASP A 97 3.13 -13.10 -0.96
C ASP A 97 4.20 -14.05 -0.37
N LEU A 98 5.35 -14.20 -1.02
CA LEU A 98 6.48 -14.96 -0.46
C LEU A 98 7.05 -14.26 0.79
N MET A 99 7.27 -12.95 0.72
CA MET A 99 7.73 -12.15 1.85
C MET A 99 6.75 -12.22 3.04
N TYR A 100 5.45 -12.15 2.76
CA TYR A 100 4.41 -12.26 3.77
C TYR A 100 4.41 -13.63 4.46
N ARG A 101 4.66 -14.71 3.70
CA ARG A 101 4.61 -16.08 4.23
C ARG A 101 5.87 -16.50 4.98
N GLY A 102 7.05 -15.98 4.62
CA GLY A 102 8.32 -16.48 5.16
C GLY A 102 9.45 -15.46 5.23
N GLY A 103 9.14 -14.17 5.09
CA GLY A 103 10.11 -13.08 5.11
C GLY A 103 10.99 -13.02 3.86
N LEU A 104 11.94 -12.08 3.86
CA LEU A 104 12.88 -11.87 2.77
C LEU A 104 13.70 -13.13 2.42
N ASN A 105 14.01 -13.95 3.43
CA ASN A 105 14.77 -15.18 3.22
C ASN A 105 13.97 -16.22 2.42
N PHE A 106 12.68 -16.39 2.70
CA PHE A 106 11.86 -17.33 1.93
C PHE A 106 11.62 -16.84 0.49
N MET A 107 11.46 -15.53 0.31
CA MET A 107 11.42 -14.92 -1.02
C MET A 107 12.68 -15.26 -1.81
N ARG A 108 13.87 -14.98 -1.25
CA ARG A 108 15.16 -15.22 -1.92
C ARG A 108 15.42 -16.70 -2.20
N PHE A 109 15.09 -17.57 -1.25
CA PHE A 109 15.14 -19.02 -1.45
C PHE A 109 14.23 -19.52 -2.59
N SER A 110 13.15 -18.80 -2.88
CA SER A 110 12.14 -19.23 -3.86
C SER A 110 12.38 -18.69 -5.27
N VAL A 111 13.20 -17.65 -5.43
CA VAL A 111 13.59 -17.12 -6.74
C VAL A 111 14.84 -17.82 -7.26
N SER A 112 15.22 -17.58 -8.52
CA SER A 112 16.46 -18.14 -9.07
C SER A 112 17.70 -17.42 -8.51
N ASP A 113 18.85 -18.10 -8.50
CA ASP A 113 20.14 -17.50 -8.13
C ASP A 113 20.46 -16.23 -8.94
N THR A 114 20.01 -16.16 -10.20
CA THR A 114 20.16 -14.95 -11.03
C THR A 114 19.34 -13.79 -10.50
N ALA A 115 18.10 -14.04 -10.08
CA ALA A 115 17.24 -13.01 -9.49
C ALA A 115 17.75 -12.57 -8.10
N GLU A 116 18.18 -13.52 -7.27
CA GLU A 116 18.75 -13.21 -5.95
C GLU A 116 20.05 -12.40 -6.07
N PHE A 117 20.97 -12.78 -6.97
CA PHE A 117 22.17 -11.98 -7.24
C PHE A 117 21.81 -10.58 -7.76
N GLY A 118 20.83 -10.49 -8.66
CA GLY A 118 20.30 -9.24 -9.19
C GLY A 118 19.74 -8.31 -8.11
N ASP A 119 18.97 -8.84 -7.15
CA ASP A 119 18.47 -8.14 -5.96
C ASP A 119 19.65 -7.52 -5.19
N TYR A 120 20.64 -8.32 -4.81
CA TYR A 120 21.76 -7.83 -4.00
C TYR A 120 22.57 -6.71 -4.64
N VAL A 121 22.80 -6.77 -5.96
CA VAL A 121 23.67 -5.80 -6.65
C VAL A 121 22.91 -4.57 -7.17
N SER A 122 21.62 -4.71 -7.47
CA SER A 122 20.81 -3.63 -8.03
C SER A 122 19.94 -2.93 -7.00
N GLY A 123 19.45 -3.65 -5.98
CA GLY A 123 18.60 -3.11 -4.92
C GLY A 123 19.20 -1.87 -4.24
N PRO A 124 20.43 -1.93 -3.70
CA PRO A 124 21.09 -0.78 -3.10
C PRO A 124 21.45 0.36 -4.07
N ARG A 125 21.42 0.12 -5.38
CA ARG A 125 21.62 1.17 -6.41
C ARG A 125 20.32 1.92 -6.72
N ILE A 126 19.17 1.29 -6.49
CA ILE A 126 17.84 1.88 -6.67
C ILE A 126 17.38 2.52 -5.36
N ILE A 127 17.54 1.80 -4.24
CA ILE A 127 17.22 2.24 -2.89
C ILE A 127 18.52 2.48 -2.13
N ASP A 128 19.08 3.67 -2.31
CA ASP A 128 20.36 4.08 -1.77
C ASP A 128 20.22 4.94 -0.49
N ASP A 129 21.33 5.51 -0.02
CA ASP A 129 21.35 6.36 1.18
C ASP A 129 20.58 7.68 0.98
N HIS A 130 20.42 8.16 -0.26
CA HIS A 130 19.57 9.32 -0.53
C HIS A 130 18.10 8.97 -0.26
N VAL A 131 17.63 7.81 -0.71
CA VAL A 131 16.25 7.35 -0.40
C VAL A 131 16.04 7.22 1.11
N ARG A 132 17.03 6.70 1.85
CA ARG A 132 16.98 6.66 3.31
C ARG A 132 16.88 8.05 3.93
N ALA A 133 17.66 9.01 3.44
CA ALA A 133 17.58 10.40 3.92
C ALA A 133 16.20 11.01 3.68
N THR A 134 15.61 10.77 2.50
CA THR A 134 14.23 11.19 2.20
C THR A 134 13.22 10.56 3.15
N MET A 135 13.35 9.28 3.50
CA MET A 135 12.48 8.64 4.49
C MET A 135 12.60 9.32 5.86
N HIS A 136 13.80 9.71 6.28
CA HIS A 136 13.98 10.48 7.52
C HIS A 136 13.31 11.85 7.47
N ASP A 137 13.38 12.53 6.32
CA ASP A 137 12.72 13.83 6.15
C ASP A 137 11.18 13.69 6.19
N VAL A 138 10.62 12.68 5.51
CA VAL A 138 9.17 12.37 5.56
C VAL A 138 8.73 12.07 7.00
N LEU A 139 9.48 11.25 7.73
CA LEU A 139 9.17 10.96 9.13
C LEU A 139 9.21 12.23 9.98
N ARG A 140 10.21 13.11 9.78
CA ARG A 140 10.30 14.37 10.50
C ARG A 140 9.10 15.28 10.23
N GLU A 141 8.68 15.42 8.97
CA GLU A 141 7.52 16.24 8.57
C GLU A 141 6.19 15.71 9.13
N ILE A 142 6.11 14.40 9.39
CA ILE A 142 4.99 13.79 10.10
C ILE A 142 5.04 14.17 11.59
N GLN A 143 6.20 13.97 12.22
CA GLN A 143 6.40 14.18 13.66
C GLN A 143 6.28 15.66 14.09
N ASP A 144 6.74 16.59 13.25
CA ASP A 144 6.65 18.03 13.52
C ASP A 144 5.30 18.66 13.09
N GLY A 145 4.41 17.87 12.49
CA GLY A 145 3.07 18.28 12.08
C GLY A 145 2.99 19.00 10.74
N THR A 146 4.11 19.16 10.01
CA THR A 146 4.13 19.78 8.67
C THR A 146 3.18 19.08 7.70
N PHE A 147 3.20 17.74 7.67
CA PHE A 147 2.30 16.96 6.82
C PHE A 147 0.82 17.17 7.21
N ALA A 148 0.51 17.11 8.50
CA ALA A 148 -0.85 17.27 9.00
C ALA A 148 -1.41 18.66 8.66
N ALA A 149 -0.62 19.72 8.85
CA ALA A 149 -1.02 21.08 8.50
C ALA A 149 -1.30 21.23 6.99
N ARG A 150 -0.45 20.65 6.14
CA ARG A 150 -0.65 20.64 4.69
C ARG A 150 -1.92 19.90 4.28
N TRP A 151 -2.15 18.72 4.84
CA TRP A 151 -3.35 17.93 4.52
C TRP A 151 -4.65 18.62 4.95
N ILE A 152 -4.67 19.19 6.15
CA ILE A 152 -5.84 19.94 6.65
C ILE A 152 -6.14 21.13 5.73
N ALA A 153 -5.12 21.93 5.38
CA ALA A 153 -5.29 23.08 4.49
C ALA A 153 -5.81 22.67 3.09
N GLU A 154 -5.29 21.58 2.53
CA GLU A 154 -5.77 21.03 1.25
C GLU A 154 -7.23 20.56 1.34
N SER A 155 -7.60 19.90 2.44
CA SER A 155 -8.97 19.42 2.67
C SER A 155 -9.96 20.58 2.82
N GLU A 156 -9.61 21.60 3.61
CA GLU A 156 -10.45 22.77 3.87
C GLU A 156 -10.57 23.70 2.66
N SER A 157 -9.57 23.73 1.78
CA SER A 157 -9.60 24.54 0.55
C SER A 157 -10.32 23.88 -0.63
N GLY A 158 -10.92 22.70 -0.44
CA GLY A 158 -11.72 22.02 -1.46
C GLY A 158 -10.96 21.01 -2.30
N ARG A 159 -9.73 20.61 -1.90
CA ARG A 159 -9.00 19.45 -2.44
C ARG A 159 -8.58 19.54 -3.90
N ALA A 160 -8.35 20.74 -4.42
CA ALA A 160 -8.05 20.95 -5.84
C ALA A 160 -6.76 20.26 -6.29
N GLU A 161 -5.68 20.34 -5.50
CA GLU A 161 -4.42 19.70 -5.83
C GLU A 161 -4.54 18.18 -5.69
N PHE A 162 -5.20 17.72 -4.65
CA PHE A 162 -5.44 16.30 -4.43
C PHE A 162 -6.25 15.65 -5.56
N GLU A 163 -7.33 16.30 -6.04
CA GLU A 163 -8.09 15.79 -7.18
C GLU A 163 -7.31 15.86 -8.50
N ARG A 164 -6.44 16.87 -8.67
CA ARG A 164 -5.53 16.96 -9.82
C ARG A 164 -4.54 15.79 -9.85
N LEU A 165 -3.89 15.50 -8.72
CA LEU A 165 -2.95 14.37 -8.58
C LEU A 165 -3.67 13.04 -8.84
N ARG A 166 -4.86 12.86 -8.25
CA ARG A 166 -5.67 11.66 -8.48
C ARG A 166 -6.07 11.49 -9.94
N ALA A 167 -6.46 12.57 -10.63
CA ALA A 167 -6.82 12.50 -12.04
C ALA A 167 -5.62 12.08 -12.91
N ALA A 168 -4.44 12.66 -12.66
CA ALA A 168 -3.22 12.31 -13.39
C ALA A 168 -2.87 10.82 -13.25
N ASP A 169 -2.95 10.26 -12.03
CA ASP A 169 -2.65 8.84 -11.81
C ASP A 169 -3.70 7.89 -12.41
N ARG A 170 -4.99 8.27 -12.44
CA ARG A 170 -6.03 7.47 -13.12
C ARG A 170 -5.79 7.36 -14.63
N ASP A 171 -5.24 8.41 -15.24
CA ASP A 171 -5.01 8.47 -16.67
C ASP A 171 -3.64 7.89 -17.09
N HIS A 172 -2.87 7.37 -16.13
CA HIS A 172 -1.57 6.74 -16.37
C HIS A 172 -1.69 5.50 -17.28
N LEU A 173 -0.70 5.27 -18.14
CA LEU A 173 -0.75 4.16 -19.12
C LEU A 173 -0.89 2.78 -18.45
N ILE A 174 -0.24 2.61 -17.30
CA ILE A 174 -0.30 1.36 -16.52
C ILE A 174 -1.74 0.97 -16.13
N GLU A 175 -2.60 1.95 -15.87
CA GLU A 175 -3.99 1.70 -15.48
C GLU A 175 -4.83 1.22 -16.67
N ARG A 176 -4.63 1.83 -17.85
CA ARG A 176 -5.31 1.41 -19.09
C ARG A 176 -4.91 0.00 -19.50
N VAL A 177 -3.60 -0.28 -19.50
CA VAL A 177 -3.07 -1.61 -19.84
C VAL A 177 -3.51 -2.64 -18.81
N GLY A 178 -3.38 -2.31 -17.53
CA GLY A 178 -3.72 -3.19 -16.43
C GLY A 178 -5.19 -3.57 -16.37
N ALA A 179 -6.11 -2.62 -16.57
CA ALA A 179 -7.55 -2.91 -16.61
C ALA A 179 -7.88 -3.96 -17.69
N ARG A 180 -7.33 -3.78 -18.90
CA ARG A 180 -7.53 -4.73 -20.00
C ARG A 180 -6.92 -6.10 -19.73
N LEU A 181 -5.73 -6.17 -19.12
CA LEU A 181 -5.10 -7.45 -18.79
C LEU A 181 -5.84 -8.18 -17.67
N ARG A 182 -6.24 -7.47 -16.61
CA ARG A 182 -6.97 -8.06 -15.47
C ARG A 182 -8.35 -8.59 -15.89
N SER A 183 -9.04 -7.94 -16.84
CA SER A 183 -10.33 -8.44 -17.35
C SER A 183 -10.24 -9.77 -18.11
N GLN A 184 -9.04 -10.14 -18.55
CA GLN A 184 -8.75 -11.42 -19.21
C GLN A 184 -8.29 -12.52 -18.25
N MET A 185 -8.24 -12.25 -16.94
CA MET A 185 -7.77 -13.19 -15.90
C MET A 185 -8.95 -13.60 -14.99
N PRO A 186 -9.67 -14.70 -15.30
CA PRO A 186 -10.89 -15.08 -14.58
C PRO A 186 -10.71 -15.33 -13.08
N PHE A 187 -9.48 -15.68 -12.67
CA PHE A 187 -9.15 -15.94 -11.27
C PHE A 187 -8.97 -14.69 -10.41
N LEU A 188 -8.93 -13.48 -11.02
CA LEU A 188 -8.71 -12.23 -10.28
C LEU A 188 -9.97 -11.57 -9.76
N ASP A 189 -11.15 -11.89 -10.32
CA ASP A 189 -12.40 -11.19 -10.01
C ASP A 189 -12.23 -9.65 -10.06
N PRO A 190 -11.85 -9.11 -11.24
CA PRO A 190 -11.26 -7.78 -11.36
C PRO A 190 -12.24 -6.68 -10.94
N VAL A 191 -11.76 -5.67 -10.23
CA VAL A 191 -12.55 -4.49 -9.84
C VAL A 191 -12.19 -3.32 -10.76
N GLU A 192 -13.20 -2.66 -11.31
CA GLU A 192 -13.04 -1.41 -12.07
C GLU A 192 -13.55 -0.22 -11.25
N VAL A 193 -12.77 0.87 -11.26
CA VAL A 193 -13.10 2.11 -10.56
C VAL A 193 -13.18 3.24 -11.58
N HIS A 194 -14.35 3.88 -11.67
CA HIS A 194 -14.59 5.03 -12.53
C HIS A 194 -14.59 6.34 -11.73
N ALA A 195 -14.23 7.45 -12.39
CA ALA A 195 -14.20 8.76 -11.76
C ALA A 195 -15.57 9.13 -11.14
N GLY A 196 -15.57 9.59 -9.90
CA GLY A 196 -16.79 9.95 -9.16
C GLY A 196 -17.47 8.78 -8.43
N GLN A 197 -16.98 7.54 -8.57
CA GLN A 197 -17.44 6.45 -7.72
C GLN A 197 -16.91 6.61 -6.29
N ALA A 198 -17.81 6.51 -5.31
CA ALA A 198 -17.41 6.40 -3.91
C ALA A 198 -16.61 5.11 -3.71
N GLN A 199 -15.62 5.12 -2.81
CA GLN A 199 -14.77 3.95 -2.55
C GLN A 199 -15.58 2.71 -2.10
N ALA A 200 -16.71 2.92 -1.42
CA ALA A 200 -17.65 1.87 -1.03
C ALA A 200 -18.56 1.35 -2.18
N ALA A 201 -18.56 2.03 -3.32
CA ALA A 201 -19.40 1.74 -4.49
C ALA A 201 -18.62 1.13 -5.66
N ALA A 202 -17.30 0.93 -5.54
CA ALA A 202 -16.54 0.14 -6.49
C ALA A 202 -17.10 -1.29 -6.50
N THR A 203 -17.61 -1.74 -7.64
CA THR A 203 -18.25 -3.04 -7.78
C THR A 203 -17.36 -3.98 -8.56
N THR A 204 -17.28 -5.21 -8.08
CA THR A 204 -16.77 -6.33 -8.86
C THR A 204 -17.80 -6.69 -9.94
N PRO A 205 -17.46 -6.63 -11.25
CA PRO A 205 -18.31 -7.16 -12.31
C PRO A 205 -18.33 -8.69 -12.20
N GLY A 206 -19.31 -9.24 -11.48
CA GLY A 206 -19.46 -10.70 -11.34
C GLY A 206 -20.07 -11.20 -10.04
N ALA A 207 -20.22 -10.37 -9.01
CA ALA A 207 -20.73 -10.78 -7.69
C ALA A 207 -22.24 -11.16 -7.65
N ALA A 208 -22.88 -11.35 -8.82
CA ALA A 208 -24.23 -11.86 -8.96
C ALA A 208 -24.24 -13.09 -9.89
N ARG A 209 -23.65 -14.20 -9.45
CA ARG A 209 -24.05 -15.57 -9.82
C ARG A 209 -23.80 -16.53 -8.66
#